data_AF-A0AAE4YCH4-F1
#
_entry.id   AF-A0AAE4YCH4-F1
#
_cell.length_a   1.000
_cell.length_b   1.000
_cell.length_c   1.000
_cell.angle_alpha   90.00
_cell.angle_beta   90.00
_cell.angle_gamma   90.00
#
_symmetry.space_group_name_H-M   'P 1'
#
loop_
_entity.id
_entity.type
_entity.pdbx_description
1 polymer ?
#
loop_
_entity_poly.entity_id
_entity_poly.type
_entity_poly.pdbx_seq_one_letter_code
_entity_poly.pdbx_strand_id
1 'polypeptide(L)'
;MQDDLDLDGLFAKAAERGPLPSAALLARIEADARREQPRPMAVAAPPRPARGWGMILADVLGGGLGGGRGLAGLSLAAASGLWIGVAQPTALSPVTEYLTGTSTASLELLPSDLSLLAGE
;
A
#
# COMPACT_ATOMS: atom_id res chain seq x y z
N MET A 1 -21.67 29.07 -21.28
CA MET A 1 -20.25 28.96 -20.89
C MET A 1 -19.92 27.46 -20.81
N GLN A 2 -20.12 26.72 -21.90
CA GLN A 2 -20.08 25.25 -21.90
C GLN A 2 -19.37 24.63 -23.12
N ASP A 3 -18.89 25.42 -24.08
CA ASP A 3 -18.41 24.88 -25.36
C ASP A 3 -16.88 24.77 -25.47
N ASP A 4 -16.12 25.38 -24.55
CA ASP A 4 -14.65 25.34 -24.53
C ASP A 4 -14.06 24.06 -23.92
N LEU A 5 -14.89 23.14 -23.39
CA LEU A 5 -14.43 22.11 -22.44
C LEU A 5 -14.75 20.66 -22.80
N ASP A 6 -15.29 20.33 -23.98
CA ASP A 6 -15.31 18.92 -24.42
C ASP A 6 -13.99 18.51 -25.09
N LEU A 7 -12.87 18.88 -24.45
CA LEU A 7 -11.52 18.54 -24.88
C LEU A 7 -11.32 17.02 -24.92
N ASP A 8 -11.94 16.30 -23.98
CA ASP A 8 -11.89 14.85 -23.93
C ASP A 8 -12.53 14.21 -25.17
N GLY A 9 -13.69 14.72 -25.62
CA GLY A 9 -14.31 14.31 -26.87
C GLY A 9 -13.46 14.62 -28.11
N LEU A 10 -12.73 15.74 -28.11
CA LEU A 10 -11.80 16.10 -29.19
C LEU A 10 -10.54 15.21 -29.21
N PHE A 11 -9.97 14.89 -28.04
CA PHE A 11 -8.82 14.00 -27.93
C PHE A 11 -9.18 12.55 -28.30
N ALA A 12 -10.37 12.08 -27.93
CA ALA A 12 -10.86 10.77 -28.34
C ALA A 12 -10.94 10.64 -29.87
N LYS A 13 -11.51 11.65 -30.55
CA LYS A 13 -11.58 11.69 -32.02
C LYS A 13 -10.20 11.80 -32.69
N ALA A 14 -9.28 12.53 -32.08
CA ALA A 14 -7.91 12.65 -32.60
C ALA A 14 -7.13 11.34 -32.45
N ALA A 15 -7.34 10.59 -31.36
CA ALA A 15 -6.71 9.30 -31.11
C ALA A 15 -7.15 8.22 -32.12
N GLU A 16 -8.42 8.22 -32.53
CA GLU A 16 -8.94 7.26 -33.53
C GLU A 16 -8.29 7.39 -34.92
N ARG A 17 -7.76 8.57 -35.26
CA ARG A 17 -7.19 8.89 -36.58
C ARG A 17 -5.76 9.42 -36.50
N GLY A 18 -5.05 9.09 -35.42
CA GLY A 18 -3.67 9.51 -35.24
C GLY A 18 -2.81 9.06 -36.42
N PRO A 19 -2.09 9.97 -37.11
CA PRO A 19 -1.17 9.56 -38.16
C PRO A 19 -0.11 8.65 -37.54
N LEU A 20 -0.01 7.41 -38.05
CA LEU A 20 1.06 6.52 -37.61
C LEU A 20 2.42 7.16 -38.02
N PRO A 21 3.40 7.21 -37.10
CA PRO A 21 4.75 7.63 -37.46
C PRO A 21 5.31 6.72 -38.55
N SER A 22 6.14 7.27 -39.44
CA SER A 22 6.73 6.46 -40.50
C SER A 22 7.63 5.36 -39.93
N ALA A 23 7.64 4.19 -40.58
CA ALA A 23 8.49 3.07 -40.16
C ALA A 23 9.98 3.45 -40.09
N ALA A 24 10.42 4.34 -40.99
CA ALA A 24 11.79 4.87 -41.00
C ALA A 24 12.10 5.71 -39.76
N LEU A 25 11.15 6.48 -39.24
CA LEU A 25 11.32 7.24 -38.01
C LEU A 25 11.41 6.30 -36.80
N LEU A 26 10.52 5.30 -36.73
CA LEU A 26 10.53 4.31 -35.65
C LEU A 26 11.85 3.53 -35.59
N ALA A 27 12.39 3.12 -36.75
CA ALA A 27 13.68 2.44 -36.83
C ALA A 27 14.85 3.31 -36.33
N ARG A 28 14.81 4.62 -36.60
CA ARG A 28 15.82 5.57 -36.09
C ARG A 28 15.72 5.74 -34.58
N ILE A 29 14.50 5.91 -34.05
CA ILE A 29 14.26 6.01 -32.61
C ILE A 29 14.77 4.77 -31.89
N GLU A 30 14.52 3.58 -32.43
CA GLU A 30 15.03 2.33 -31.83
C GLU A 30 16.56 2.27 -31.83
N ALA A 31 17.20 2.66 -32.94
CA ALA A 31 18.65 2.69 -33.04
C ALA A 31 19.28 3.66 -32.03
N ASP A 32 18.67 4.83 -31.84
CA ASP A 32 19.14 5.83 -30.88
C ASP A 32 18.90 5.38 -29.43
N ALA A 33 17.74 4.80 -29.14
CA ALA A 33 17.46 4.22 -27.82
C ALA A 33 18.47 3.14 -27.44
N ARG A 34 18.88 2.28 -28.38
CA ARG A 34 19.91 1.27 -28.14
C ARG A 34 21.30 1.86 -27.91
N ARG A 35 21.61 3.02 -28.51
CA ARG A 35 22.88 3.73 -28.29
C ARG A 35 22.96 4.38 -26.92
N GLU A 36 21.86 4.96 -26.47
CA GLU A 36 21.76 5.67 -25.19
C GLU A 36 21.41 4.74 -24.02
N GLN A 37 21.14 3.46 -24.28
CA GLN A 37 20.87 2.49 -23.22
C GLN A 37 22.07 2.42 -22.26
N PRO A 38 21.89 2.78 -20.98
CA PRO A 38 22.97 2.70 -20.01
C PRO A 38 23.36 1.23 -19.86
N ARG A 39 24.66 0.96 -19.95
CA ARG A 39 25.16 -0.38 -19.65
C ARG A 39 24.83 -0.68 -18.20
N PRO A 40 24.29 -1.87 -17.87
CA PRO A 40 24.10 -2.26 -16.48
C PRO A 40 25.47 -2.22 -15.80
N MET A 41 25.67 -1.21 -14.95
CA MET A 41 26.78 -1.19 -14.03
C MET A 41 26.56 -2.35 -13.07
N ALA A 42 27.47 -3.31 -13.08
CA ALA A 42 27.54 -4.30 -12.02
C ALA A 42 27.78 -3.54 -10.71
N VAL A 43 26.72 -3.31 -9.95
CA VAL A 43 26.85 -2.85 -8.57
C VAL A 43 27.52 -3.99 -7.83
N ALA A 44 28.78 -3.80 -7.45
CA ALA A 44 29.48 -4.75 -6.61
C ALA A 44 28.63 -4.95 -5.35
N ALA A 45 28.18 -6.19 -5.13
CA ALA A 45 27.43 -6.50 -3.93
C ALA A 45 28.32 -6.15 -2.72
N PRO A 46 27.83 -5.36 -1.75
CA PRO A 46 28.61 -5.07 -0.57
C PRO A 46 29.02 -6.38 0.13
N PRO A 47 30.22 -6.45 0.72
CA PRO A 47 30.67 -7.65 1.40
C PRO A 47 29.64 -8.03 2.46
N ARG A 48 29.12 -9.26 2.39
CA ARG A 48 28.12 -9.75 3.33
C ARG A 48 28.77 -9.85 4.72
N PRO A 49 28.36 -9.06 5.71
CA PRO A 49 28.85 -9.20 7.07
C PRO A 49 28.46 -10.58 7.64
N ALA A 50 29.30 -11.12 8.51
CA ALA A 50 29.06 -12.42 9.15
C ALA A 50 27.69 -12.41 9.86
N ARG A 51 26.84 -13.37 9.51
CA ARG A 51 25.45 -13.44 9.95
C ARG A 51 25.35 -13.85 11.42
N GLY A 52 25.30 -12.86 12.31
CA GLY A 52 24.79 -13.04 13.67
C GLY A 52 23.25 -13.10 13.69
N TRP A 53 22.67 -13.71 14.72
CA TRP A 53 21.21 -13.83 14.90
C TRP A 53 20.47 -12.48 14.79
N GLY A 54 21.04 -11.40 15.34
CA GLY A 54 20.47 -10.05 15.22
C GLY A 54 20.41 -9.52 13.79
N MET A 55 21.31 -9.99 12.91
CA MET A 55 21.36 -9.59 11.51
C MET A 55 20.32 -10.35 10.67
N ILE A 56 19.95 -11.57 11.06
CA ILE A 56 18.85 -12.32 10.44
C ILE A 56 17.53 -11.59 10.72
N LEU A 57 17.31 -11.12 11.95
CA LEU A 57 16.12 -10.34 12.29
C LEU A 57 16.07 -9.03 11.50
N ALA A 58 17.20 -8.33 11.38
CA ALA A 58 17.30 -7.11 10.59
C ALA A 58 17.10 -7.35 9.08
N ASP A 59 17.54 -8.47 8.53
CA ASP A 59 17.36 -8.84 7.11
C ASP A 59 15.91 -9.28 6.83
N VAL A 60 15.24 -9.96 7.76
CA VAL A 60 13.82 -10.31 7.65
C VAL A 60 12.94 -9.05 7.75
N LEU A 61 13.22 -8.16 8.70
CA LEU A 61 12.45 -6.92 8.88
C LEU A 61 12.79 -5.86 7.81
N GLY A 62 14.05 -5.82 7.37
CA GLY A 62 14.55 -4.83 6.41
C GLY A 62 14.40 -5.26 4.94
N GLY A 63 14.69 -6.51 4.62
CA GLY A 63 14.65 -7.06 3.25
C GLY A 63 13.40 -7.91 2.96
N GLY A 64 12.94 -8.71 3.93
CA GLY A 64 11.80 -9.62 3.74
C GLY A 64 10.42 -8.95 3.75
N LEU A 65 10.26 -7.88 4.53
CA LEU A 65 8.99 -7.15 4.66
C LEU A 65 8.91 -5.87 3.82
N GLY A 66 9.93 -5.54 3.03
CA GLY A 66 9.98 -4.31 2.23
C GLY A 66 10.44 -3.07 3.02
N GLY A 67 11.23 -3.28 4.07
CA GLY A 67 11.85 -2.21 4.86
C GLY A 67 10.84 -1.38 5.66
N GLY A 68 11.06 -0.05 5.72
CA GLY A 68 10.24 0.85 6.51
C GLY A 68 8.75 0.87 6.12
N ARG A 69 8.42 0.60 4.85
CA ARG A 69 7.02 0.50 4.39
C ARG A 69 6.32 -0.75 4.93
N GLY A 70 7.04 -1.87 5.01
CA GLY A 70 6.55 -3.11 5.62
C GLY A 70 6.23 -2.95 7.09
N LEU A 71 7.15 -2.31 7.82
CA LEU A 71 6.97 -2.01 9.23
C LEU A 71 5.80 -1.08 9.50
N ALA A 72 5.56 -0.09 8.63
CA ALA A 72 4.40 0.79 8.73
C ALA A 72 3.07 0.03 8.50
N GLY A 73 3.04 -0.92 7.57
CA GLY A 73 1.88 -1.79 7.37
C GLY A 73 1.64 -2.72 8.56
N LEU A 74 2.70 -3.31 9.11
CA LEU A 74 2.64 -4.18 10.28
C LEU A 74 2.15 -3.41 11.52
N SER A 75 2.67 -2.21 11.75
CA SER A 75 2.25 -1.37 12.88
C SER A 75 0.79 -0.94 12.74
N LEU A 76 0.35 -0.59 11.53
CA LEU A 76 -1.05 -0.25 11.28
C LEU A 76 -1.96 -1.47 11.47
N ALA A 77 -1.54 -2.66 11.05
CA ALA A 77 -2.28 -3.90 11.29
C ALA A 77 -2.39 -4.21 12.79
N ALA A 78 -1.29 -4.04 13.55
CA ALA A 78 -1.30 -4.21 15.00
C ALA A 78 -2.21 -3.18 15.70
N ALA A 79 -2.14 -1.91 15.32
CA ALA A 79 -3.01 -0.86 15.85
C ALA A 79 -4.48 -1.12 15.51
N SER A 80 -4.77 -1.59 14.29
CA SER A 80 -6.13 -1.95 13.87
C SER A 80 -6.66 -3.15 14.65
N GLY A 81 -5.82 -4.17 14.89
CA GLY A 81 -6.18 -5.31 15.73
C GLY A 81 -6.48 -4.89 17.17
N LEU A 82 -5.68 -3.99 17.74
CA LEU A 82 -5.93 -3.43 19.07
C LEU A 82 -7.24 -2.64 19.11
N TRP A 83 -7.51 -1.80 18.11
CA TRP A 83 -8.77 -1.06 18.01
C TRP A 83 -9.96 -2.01 17.99
N ILE A 84 -9.94 -3.03 17.12
CA ILE A 84 -11.03 -4.00 16.99
C ILE A 84 -11.23 -4.79 18.29
N GLY A 85 -10.15 -5.12 19.00
CA GLY A 85 -10.22 -5.85 20.27
C GLY A 85 -10.82 -5.03 21.42
N VAL A 86 -10.56 -3.72 21.47
CA VAL A 86 -11.06 -2.83 22.52
C VAL A 86 -12.45 -2.31 22.21
N ALA A 87 -12.70 -1.89 20.97
CA ALA A 87 -13.99 -1.37 20.54
C ALA A 87 -14.89 -2.55 20.10
N GLN A 88 -15.52 -3.21 21.09
CA GLN A 88 -16.49 -4.27 20.80
C GLN A 88 -17.59 -3.74 19.87
N PRO A 89 -17.75 -4.26 18.65
CA PRO A 89 -18.78 -3.82 17.73
C PRO A 89 -20.14 -4.38 18.18
N THR A 90 -20.86 -3.60 19.00
CA THR A 90 -22.19 -3.96 19.52
C THR A 90 -23.21 -4.32 18.45
N ALA A 91 -23.04 -3.81 17.22
CA ALA A 91 -23.86 -4.18 16.06
C ALA A 91 -23.69 -5.66 15.64
N LEU A 92 -22.58 -6.31 15.99
CA LEU A 92 -22.28 -7.71 15.64
C LEU A 92 -22.63 -8.71 16.76
N SER A 93 -22.99 -8.22 17.95
CA SER A 93 -23.46 -9.05 19.07
C SER A 93 -24.60 -10.02 18.69
N PRO A 94 -25.69 -9.60 18.02
CA PRO A 94 -26.78 -10.52 17.69
C PRO A 94 -26.39 -11.59 16.66
N VAL A 95 -25.47 -11.28 15.74
CA VAL A 95 -24.96 -12.25 14.76
C VAL A 95 -24.07 -13.29 15.45
N THR A 96 -23.26 -12.85 16.41
CA THR A 96 -22.38 -13.74 17.17
C THR A 96 -23.20 -14.68 18.05
N GLU A 97 -24.20 -14.15 18.78
CA GLU A 97 -25.09 -14.95 19.62
C GLU A 97 -25.89 -15.98 18.80
N TYR A 98 -26.32 -15.61 17.59
CA TYR A 98 -26.95 -16.55 16.65
C TYR A 98 -25.99 -17.68 16.20
N LEU A 99 -24.72 -17.36 15.93
CA LEU A 99 -23.74 -18.33 15.43
C LEU A 99 -23.17 -19.25 16.52
N THR A 100 -22.91 -18.73 17.72
CA THR A 100 -22.30 -19.50 18.81
C THR A 100 -23.32 -20.05 19.80
N GLY A 101 -24.60 -19.65 19.72
CA GLY A 101 -25.67 -20.07 20.63
C GLY A 101 -25.42 -19.66 22.09
N THR A 102 -24.48 -18.74 22.32
CA THR A 102 -24.03 -18.31 23.65
C THR A 102 -24.21 -16.82 23.77
N SER A 103 -24.85 -16.37 24.85
CA SER A 103 -25.00 -14.95 25.14
C SER A 103 -23.65 -14.34 25.48
N THR A 104 -23.22 -13.35 24.70
CA THR A 104 -21.92 -12.69 24.87
C THR A 104 -22.01 -11.63 25.96
N ALA A 105 -21.28 -11.82 27.07
CA ALA A 105 -21.14 -10.79 28.10
C ALA A 105 -20.10 -9.74 27.66
N SER A 106 -20.53 -8.49 27.51
CA SER A 106 -19.62 -7.37 27.29
C SER A 106 -18.94 -6.99 28.61
N LEU A 107 -17.60 -6.93 28.58
CA LEU A 107 -16.79 -6.45 29.70
C LEU A 107 -16.41 -5.01 29.42
N GLU A 108 -16.82 -4.10 30.29
CA GLU A 108 -16.45 -2.70 30.24
C GLU A 108 -15.00 -2.55 30.72
N LEU A 109 -14.09 -2.26 29.78
CA LEU A 109 -12.65 -2.15 30.02
C LEU A 109 -12.23 -0.74 30.48
N LEU A 110 -13.08 0.26 30.25
CA LEU A 110 -12.86 1.65 30.65
C LEU A 110 -13.97 2.04 31.63
N PRO A 111 -13.67 2.30 32.91
CA PRO A 111 -14.67 2.79 33.83
C PRO A 111 -15.19 4.15 33.36
N SER A 112 -16.51 4.35 33.45
CA SER A 112 -17.22 5.58 33.08
C SER A 112 -16.59 6.86 33.66
N ASP A 113 -15.90 6.74 34.78
CA ASP A 113 -15.29 7.86 35.53
C ASP A 113 -14.06 8.44 34.81
N LEU A 114 -13.38 7.66 33.95
CA LEU A 114 -12.26 8.14 33.12
C LEU A 114 -12.74 8.89 31.86
N SER A 115 -13.99 8.66 31.42
CA SER A 115 -14.57 9.40 30.29
C SER A 115 -14.80 10.89 30.61
N LEU A 116 -14.97 11.22 31.89
CA LEU A 116 -15.14 12.58 32.40
C LEU A 116 -13.83 13.40 32.37
N LEU A 117 -12.66 12.75 32.34
CA LEU A 117 -11.35 13.39 32.30
C LEU A 117 -10.80 13.55 30.87
N ALA A 118 -11.42 12.88 29.89
CA ALA A 118 -11.03 12.91 28.48
C ALA A 118 -11.82 13.94 27.64
N GLY A 119 -12.66 14.75 28.28
CA GLY A 119 -13.45 15.81 27.65
C GLY A 119 -12.94 17.20 27.98
N GLU A 120 -11.92 17.65 27.25
CA GLU A 120 -11.85 18.88 26.44
C GLU A 120 -10.98 18.56 25.22
#